data_AF-A0A0U1DY09-F1
#
_entry.id   AF-A0A0U1DY09-F1
#
_cell.length_a   1.000
_cell.length_b   1.000
_cell.length_c   1.000
_cell.angle_alpha   90.00
_cell.angle_beta   90.00
_cell.angle_gamma   90.00
#
_symmetry.space_group_name_H-M   'P 1'
#
loop_
_entity.id
_entity.type
_entity.pdbx_description
1 polymer ?
#
loop_
_entity_poly.entity_id
_entity_poly.type
_entity_poly.pdbx_seq_one_letter_code
_entity_poly.pdbx_strand_id
1 'polypeptide(L)'
;MVGASSRDLRLSATVSVPGDEPMQPFTRDSTLGELLADPVAAQTIAAVLSSASPFEKGDSALGTDLLRMLGSVPIGRMVAFSAGRVTGEQLDELLARINAQRC
;
A
#
# COMPACT_ATOMS: atom_id res chain seq x y z
N MET A 1 15.32 42.44 -8.58
CA MET A 1 16.02 41.66 -9.63
C MET A 1 16.90 40.63 -8.93
N VAL A 2 16.98 39.40 -9.48
CA VAL A 2 17.70 38.19 -8.98
C VAL A 2 16.99 37.53 -7.78
N GLY A 3 16.40 36.33 -7.81
CA GLY A 3 16.42 35.22 -8.77
C GLY A 3 17.35 34.10 -8.30
N ALA A 4 16.83 33.05 -7.63
CA ALA A 4 17.34 31.66 -7.71
C ALA A 4 16.62 30.70 -6.74
N SER A 5 16.09 29.62 -7.34
CA SER A 5 16.02 28.26 -6.79
C SER A 5 15.02 27.91 -5.68
N SER A 6 13.75 27.86 -6.06
CA SER A 6 12.75 26.98 -5.42
C SER A 6 12.96 25.54 -5.93
N ARG A 7 14.04 24.89 -5.47
CA ARG A 7 14.32 23.47 -5.71
C ARG A 7 15.02 22.91 -4.48
N ASP A 8 14.23 22.47 -3.50
CA ASP A 8 14.46 21.24 -2.73
C ASP A 8 13.44 21.14 -1.58
N LEU A 9 12.29 20.54 -1.88
CA LEU A 9 11.47 19.90 -0.86
C LEU A 9 11.29 18.45 -1.29
N ARG A 10 12.38 17.67 -1.26
CA ARG A 10 12.30 16.21 -1.17
C ARG A 10 12.44 15.80 0.29
N LEU A 11 11.49 16.22 1.12
CA LEU A 11 11.33 15.68 2.46
C LEU A 11 10.02 14.90 2.49
N SER A 12 10.06 13.63 2.09
CA SER A 12 9.02 12.68 2.48
C SER A 12 9.17 12.44 3.97
N ALA A 13 8.40 13.16 4.77
CA ALA A 13 8.25 12.86 6.19
C ALA A 13 7.19 11.76 6.31
N THR A 14 7.63 10.54 6.63
CA THR A 14 6.71 9.45 7.00
C THR A 14 6.20 9.73 8.41
N VAL A 15 5.10 10.48 8.51
CA VAL A 15 4.42 10.70 9.79
C VAL A 15 3.62 9.44 10.10
N SER A 16 4.10 8.68 11.08
CA SER A 16 3.34 7.60 11.71
C SER A 16 2.36 8.22 12.70
N VAL A 17 1.09 8.36 12.32
CA VAL A 17 0.02 8.82 13.20
C VAL A 17 -0.53 7.61 13.97
N PRO A 18 -0.36 7.52 15.30
CA PRO A 18 -1.10 6.54 16.10
C PRO A 18 -2.59 6.92 16.07
N GLY A 19 -3.39 6.00 15.54
CA GLY A 19 -4.78 6.21 15.13
C GLY A 19 -5.73 6.61 16.26
N ASP A 20 -6.33 7.78 16.07
CA ASP A 20 -7.68 8.13 16.55
C ASP A 20 -8.37 8.92 15.41
N GLU A 21 -8.36 8.36 14.20
CA GLU A 21 -9.10 8.90 13.07
C GLU A 21 -10.26 7.95 12.74
N PRO A 22 -11.44 8.50 12.39
CA PRO A 22 -12.61 7.68 12.05
C PRO A 22 -12.19 6.67 10.98
N MET A 23 -12.57 5.40 11.19
CA MET A 23 -12.18 4.28 10.33
C MET A 23 -12.74 4.49 8.92
N GLN A 24 -11.98 5.21 8.10
CA GLN A 24 -12.37 5.49 6.73
C GLN A 24 -12.29 4.18 5.93
N PRO A 25 -13.27 3.92 5.04
CA PRO A 25 -13.20 2.77 4.17
C PRO A 25 -11.97 2.89 3.28
N PHE A 26 -11.27 1.78 3.10
CA PHE A 26 -10.18 1.75 2.15
C PHE A 26 -10.66 1.87 0.72
N THR A 27 -9.89 2.60 -0.07
CA THR A 27 -10.15 2.83 -1.48
C THR A 27 -8.88 2.58 -2.28
N ARG A 28 -8.96 2.76 -3.60
CA ARG A 28 -7.80 2.64 -4.50
C ARG A 28 -6.71 3.69 -4.23
N ASP A 29 -7.06 4.78 -3.55
CA ASP A 29 -6.11 5.82 -3.15
C ASP A 29 -5.34 5.43 -1.88
N SER A 30 -5.90 4.55 -1.06
CA SER A 30 -5.24 4.01 0.12
C SER A 30 -3.96 3.29 -0.26
N THR A 31 -2.95 3.46 0.57
CA THR A 31 -1.61 2.92 0.36
C THR A 31 -1.47 1.52 0.91
N LEU A 32 -0.52 0.75 0.38
CA LEU A 32 -0.21 -0.59 0.92
C LEU A 32 0.17 -0.50 2.42
N GLY A 33 0.88 0.54 2.83
CA GLY A 33 1.28 0.79 4.21
C GLY A 33 0.09 1.00 5.14
N GLU A 34 -0.94 1.75 4.71
CA GLU A 34 -2.18 1.91 5.47
C GLU A 34 -2.93 0.58 5.63
N LEU A 35 -2.97 -0.24 4.58
CA LEU A 35 -3.58 -1.58 4.66
C LEU A 35 -2.80 -2.50 5.61
N LEU A 36 -1.47 -2.45 5.59
CA LEU A 36 -0.63 -3.26 6.47
C LEU A 36 -0.63 -2.77 7.93
N ALA A 37 -0.96 -1.49 8.18
CA ALA A 37 -1.06 -0.93 9.52
C ALA A 37 -2.29 -1.43 10.29
N ASP A 38 -3.30 -1.98 9.60
CA ASP A 38 -4.50 -2.51 10.22
C ASP A 38 -4.50 -4.04 10.29
N PRO A 39 -4.87 -4.63 11.44
CA PRO A 39 -4.75 -6.06 11.65
C PRO A 39 -5.67 -6.90 10.75
N VAL A 40 -6.85 -6.40 10.35
CA VAL A 40 -7.80 -7.13 9.50
C VAL A 40 -7.32 -7.13 8.05
N ALA A 41 -6.93 -5.95 7.58
CA ALA A 41 -6.45 -5.77 6.22
C ALA A 41 -5.08 -6.42 5.99
N ALA A 42 -4.16 -6.30 6.94
CA ALA A 42 -2.83 -6.91 6.87
C ALA A 42 -2.90 -8.42 6.71
N GLN A 43 -3.78 -9.11 7.45
CA GLN A 43 -3.97 -10.56 7.31
C GLN A 43 -4.46 -10.95 5.91
N THR A 44 -5.42 -10.18 5.38
CA THR A 44 -5.98 -10.43 4.05
C THR A 44 -4.94 -10.18 2.95
N ILE A 45 -4.19 -9.08 3.04
CA ILE A 45 -3.13 -8.74 2.08
C ILE A 45 -1.96 -9.73 2.16
N ALA A 46 -1.55 -10.15 3.36
CA ALA A 46 -0.51 -11.16 3.53
C ALA A 46 -0.89 -12.48 2.82
N ALA A 47 -2.15 -12.94 2.94
CA ALA A 47 -2.61 -14.14 2.25
C ALA A 47 -2.57 -14.00 0.70
N VAL A 48 -2.89 -12.81 0.18
CA VAL A 48 -2.80 -12.51 -1.27
C VAL A 48 -1.34 -12.47 -1.73
N LEU A 49 -0.44 -11.87 -0.96
CA LEU A 49 0.99 -11.81 -1.28
C LEU A 49 1.67 -13.17 -1.24
N SER A 50 1.36 -13.99 -0.23
CA SER A 50 1.88 -15.37 -0.11
C SER A 50 1.40 -16.26 -1.26
N SER A 51 0.18 -16.08 -1.75
CA SER A 51 -0.32 -16.83 -2.91
C SER A 51 0.26 -16.32 -4.24
N ALA A 52 0.62 -15.03 -4.34
CA ALA A 52 1.13 -14.45 -5.58
C ALA A 52 2.51 -14.98 -6.00
N SER A 53 3.36 -15.45 -5.08
CA SER A 53 4.60 -16.23 -5.33
C SER A 53 5.88 -15.59 -5.95
N PRO A 54 6.03 -14.28 -6.28
CA PRO A 54 7.34 -13.71 -6.61
C PRO A 54 8.05 -13.02 -5.42
N PHE A 55 7.32 -12.65 -4.35
CA PHE A 55 7.90 -11.92 -3.21
C PHE A 55 8.60 -12.82 -2.17
N GLU A 56 8.21 -14.10 -2.08
CA GLU A 56 8.78 -15.08 -1.15
C GLU A 56 10.18 -15.57 -1.57
N LYS A 57 10.58 -15.40 -2.85
CA LYS A 57 11.84 -15.91 -3.40
C LYS A 57 13.00 -14.92 -3.40
N GLY A 58 12.76 -13.66 -3.02
CA GLY A 58 13.83 -12.70 -2.79
C GLY A 58 14.41 -12.89 -1.38
N ASP A 59 15.70 -12.68 -1.22
CA ASP A 59 16.35 -12.58 0.10
C ASP A 59 15.46 -11.74 1.04
N SER A 60 15.07 -12.26 2.20
CA SER A 60 14.00 -11.67 3.03
C SER A 60 14.24 -10.19 3.38
N ALA A 61 15.51 -9.75 3.40
CA ALA A 61 15.89 -8.35 3.52
C ALA A 61 15.46 -7.50 2.31
N LEU A 62 15.67 -7.99 1.09
CA LEU A 62 15.23 -7.33 -0.16
C LEU A 62 13.71 -7.30 -0.27
N GLY A 63 13.03 -8.40 0.08
CA GLY A 63 11.56 -8.46 0.06
C GLY A 63 10.92 -7.44 1.01
N THR A 64 11.49 -7.32 2.22
CA THR A 64 11.01 -6.35 3.23
C THR A 64 11.27 -4.90 2.81
N ASP A 65 12.42 -4.62 2.19
CA ASP A 65 12.75 -3.28 1.72
C ASP A 65 11.87 -2.84 0.54
N LEU A 66 11.58 -3.77 -0.38
CA LEU A 66 10.60 -3.56 -1.45
C LEU A 66 9.19 -3.30 -0.91
N LEU A 67 8.74 -4.07 0.10
CA LEU A 67 7.45 -3.82 0.76
C LEU A 67 7.40 -2.44 1.40
N ARG A 68 8.49 -2.01 2.06
CA ARG A 68 8.59 -0.67 2.66
C ARG A 68 8.51 0.42 1.59
N MET A 69 9.20 0.25 0.47
CA MET A 69 9.16 1.20 -0.65
C MET A 69 7.77 1.29 -1.29
N LEU A 70 7.08 0.14 -1.41
CA LEU A 70 5.72 0.04 -1.93
C LEU A 70 4.67 0.49 -0.91
N GLY A 71 5.02 0.56 0.37
CA GLY A 71 4.14 0.98 1.46
C GLY A 71 3.52 2.36 1.24
N SER A 72 4.23 3.27 0.58
CA SER A 72 3.73 4.62 0.25
C SER A 72 3.04 4.71 -1.13
N VAL A 73 2.94 3.61 -1.86
CA VAL A 73 2.32 3.58 -3.18
C VAL A 73 0.81 3.31 -3.02
N PRO A 74 -0.06 4.09 -3.68
CA PRO A 74 -1.51 3.82 -3.69
C PRO A 74 -1.78 2.42 -4.25
N ILE A 75 -2.62 1.65 -3.56
CA ILE A 75 -2.90 0.25 -3.91
C ILE A 75 -3.50 0.13 -5.31
N GLY A 76 -4.25 1.14 -5.77
CA GLY A 76 -4.75 1.24 -7.14
C GLY A 76 -3.65 1.23 -8.21
N ARG A 77 -2.44 1.70 -7.88
CA ARG A 77 -1.28 1.66 -8.81
C ARG A 77 -0.69 0.26 -8.91
N MET A 78 -0.89 -0.61 -7.93
CA MET A 78 -0.38 -1.99 -7.98
C MET A 78 -1.02 -2.81 -9.10
N VAL A 79 -2.24 -2.47 -9.53
CA VAL A 79 -2.89 -3.05 -10.72
C VAL A 79 -1.99 -2.89 -11.95
N ALA A 80 -1.40 -1.70 -12.16
CA ALA A 80 -0.49 -1.45 -13.27
C ALA A 80 0.84 -2.22 -13.14
N PHE A 81 1.36 -2.37 -11.92
CA PHE A 81 2.57 -3.17 -11.64
C PHE A 81 2.35 -4.68 -11.74
N SER A 82 1.10 -5.15 -11.67
CA SER A 82 0.76 -6.57 -11.72
C SER A 82 0.93 -7.19 -13.12
N ALA A 83 1.27 -6.38 -14.14
CA ALA A 83 1.34 -6.80 -15.54
C ALA A 83 0.08 -7.54 -16.03
N GLY A 84 -1.09 -7.13 -15.53
CA GLY A 84 -2.40 -7.71 -15.87
C GLY A 84 -2.81 -8.92 -15.02
N ARG A 85 -2.02 -9.32 -14.01
CA ARG A 85 -2.40 -10.41 -13.09
C ARG A 85 -3.50 -10.00 -12.11
N VAL A 86 -3.57 -8.73 -11.76
CA VAL A 86 -4.60 -8.15 -10.90
C VAL A 86 -5.34 -7.12 -11.72
N THR A 87 -6.67 -7.20 -11.75
CA THR A 87 -7.54 -6.21 -12.41
C THR A 87 -8.05 -5.20 -11.39
N GLY A 88 -8.49 -4.02 -11.88
CA GLY A 88 -9.10 -3.01 -11.01
C GLY A 88 -10.35 -3.52 -10.29
N GLU A 89 -11.13 -4.39 -10.94
CA GLU A 89 -12.31 -5.04 -10.34
C GLU A 89 -11.93 -6.01 -9.23
N GLN A 90 -10.93 -6.88 -9.45
CA GLN A 90 -10.42 -7.77 -8.40
C GLN A 90 -9.88 -7.00 -7.19
N LEU A 91 -9.24 -5.85 -7.42
CA LEU A 91 -8.80 -4.97 -6.34
C LEU A 91 -9.99 -4.37 -5.58
N ASP A 92 -11.02 -3.89 -6.27
CA ASP A 92 -12.21 -3.34 -5.60
C ASP A 92 -12.94 -4.39 -4.78
N GLU A 93 -13.09 -5.61 -5.30
CA GLU A 93 -13.69 -6.72 -4.56
C GLU A 93 -12.89 -7.04 -3.29
N LEU A 94 -11.56 -7.03 -3.39
CA LEU A 94 -10.68 -7.22 -2.25
C LEU A 94 -10.87 -6.11 -1.20
N LEU A 95 -10.88 -4.85 -1.63
CA LEU A 95 -11.08 -3.69 -0.74
C LEU A 95 -12.47 -3.71 -0.09
N ALA A 96 -13.52 -4.04 -0.85
CA ALA A 96 -14.88 -4.17 -0.34
C ALA A 96 -14.98 -5.27 0.72
N ARG A 97 -14.33 -6.42 0.49
CA ARG A 97 -14.26 -7.51 1.49
C ARG A 97 -13.55 -7.07 2.76
N ILE A 98 -12.40 -6.39 2.65
CA ILE A 98 -11.65 -5.89 3.81
C ILE A 98 -12.50 -4.88 4.60
N ASN A 99 -13.15 -3.94 3.92
CA ASN A 99 -14.02 -2.95 4.56
C ASN A 99 -15.22 -3.62 5.26
N ALA A 100 -15.80 -4.66 4.67
CA ALA A 100 -16.90 -5.42 5.28
C ALA A 100 -16.46 -6.21 6.52
N GLN A 101 -15.20 -6.67 6.57
CA GLN A 101 -14.64 -7.38 7.72
C GLN A 101 -14.24 -6.46 8.89
N ARG A 102 -14.14 -5.15 8.65
CA ARG A 102 -13.86 -4.13 9.66
C ARG A 102 -15.11 -3.59 10.37
N CYS A 103 -16.30 -3.88 9.82
CA CYS A 103 -17.59 -3.53 10.40
C CYS A 103 -17.94 -4.50 11.55
#